data_AF-A0A317WFP7-F1
#
_entry.id   AF-A0A317WFP7-F1
#
_cell.length_a   1.000
_cell.length_b   1.000
_cell.length_c   1.000
_cell.angle_alpha   90.00
_cell.angle_beta   90.00
_cell.angle_gamma   90.00
#
_symmetry.space_group_name_H-M   'P 1'
#
loop_
_entity.id
_entity.type
_entity.pdbx_description
1 polymer ?
#
loop_
_entity_poly.entity_id
_entity_poly.type
_entity_poly.pdbx_seq_one_letter_code
_entity_poly.pdbx_strand_id
1 'polypeptide(L)' 'MSERKRIYYTYKTIEAYEKYDDQVRKIITEDTKREVWICNRALPPTCYPPEVSPDTIKKLKDLSDDIVVKELEE' A
#
# COMPACT_ATOMS: atom_id res chain seq x y z
N MET A 1 -5.99 15.98 -14.15
CA MET A 1 -7.10 15.65 -13.24
C MET A 1 -6.71 14.36 -12.53
N SER A 2 -5.89 14.44 -11.48
CA SER A 2 -5.35 13.24 -10.83
C SER A 2 -6.40 12.70 -9.88
N GLU A 3 -7.15 11.68 -10.31
CA GLU A 3 -8.00 10.85 -9.46
C GLU A 3 -7.12 10.05 -8.50
N ARG A 4 -6.63 10.74 -7.46
CA ARG A 4 -5.89 10.06 -6.39
C ARG A 4 -6.90 9.31 -5.53
N LYS A 5 -6.66 8.02 -5.37
CA LYS A 5 -7.56 7.14 -4.62
C LYS A 5 -6.97 6.85 -3.26
N ARG A 6 -7.83 6.83 -2.25
CA ARG A 6 -7.44 6.29 -0.94
C ARG A 6 -7.42 4.77 -1.06
N ILE A 7 -6.38 4.16 -0.53
CA ILE A 7 -6.28 2.72 -0.45
C ILE A 7 -5.96 2.32 0.98
N TYR A 8 -6.24 1.07 1.28
CA TYR A 8 -5.53 0.38 2.34
C TYR A 8 -4.84 -0.84 1.73
N TYR A 9 -3.69 -1.18 2.28
CA TYR A 9 -3.00 -2.41 1.92
C TYR A 9 -2.70 -3.23 3.17
N THR A 10 -2.70 -4.54 2.98
CA THR A 10 -2.29 -5.52 3.98
C THR A 10 -1.61 -6.68 3.26
N TYR A 11 -1.03 -7.60 4.03
CA TYR A 11 -0.31 -8.74 3.50
C TYR A 11 -1.06 -10.03 3.86
N LYS A 12 -0.97 -11.07 3.04
CA LYS A 12 -1.54 -12.37 3.37
C LYS A 12 -0.70 -13.12 4.41
N THR A 13 0.62 -12.97 4.34
CA THR A 13 1.59 -13.68 5.18
C THR A 13 2.61 -12.72 5.78
N ILE A 14 3.27 -13.17 6.87
CA ILE A 14 4.34 -12.41 7.54
C ILE A 14 5.58 -12.32 6.63
N GLU A 15 5.88 -13.39 5.90
CA GLU A 15 6.99 -13.40 4.93
C GLU A 15 6.80 -12.36 3.82
N ALA A 16 5.58 -12.19 3.33
CA ALA A 16 5.25 -11.16 2.36
C ALA A 16 5.42 -9.75 2.95
N TYR A 17 5.07 -9.55 4.23
CA TYR A 17 5.34 -8.29 4.92
C TYR A 17 6.84 -8.00 4.99
N GLU A 18 7.66 -8.94 5.49
CA GLU A 18 9.11 -8.72 5.61
C GLU A 18 9.80 -8.49 4.25
N LYS A 19 9.31 -9.15 3.20
CA LYS A 19 9.90 -9.05 1.86
C LYS A 19 9.44 -7.84 1.06
N TYR A 20 8.15 -7.50 1.13
CA TYR A 20 7.55 -6.48 0.27
C TYR A 20 7.31 -5.14 0.98
N ASP A 21 7.33 -5.06 2.32
CA ASP A 21 7.01 -3.80 3.03
C ASP A 21 7.93 -2.65 2.64
N ASP A 22 9.23 -2.89 2.53
CA ASP A 22 10.20 -1.88 2.09
C ASP A 22 9.89 -1.39 0.66
N GLN A 23 9.58 -2.32 -0.26
CA GLN A 23 9.28 -2.02 -1.65
C GLN A 23 7.94 -1.28 -1.80
N VAL A 24 6.90 -1.73 -1.09
CA VAL A 24 5.59 -1.07 -1.04
C VAL A 24 5.73 0.35 -0.50
N ARG A 25 6.47 0.51 0.60
CA ARG A 25 6.71 1.82 1.20
C ARG A 25 7.43 2.75 0.25
N LYS A 26 8.46 2.25 -0.44
CA LYS A 26 9.22 3.04 -1.41
C LYS A 26 8.36 3.52 -2.58
N ILE A 27 7.54 2.65 -3.16
CA ILE A 27 6.63 3.00 -4.26
C ILE A 27 5.63 4.08 -3.83
N ILE A 28 5.00 3.91 -2.66
CA ILE A 28 4.04 4.88 -2.13
C ILE A 28 4.73 6.21 -1.82
N THR A 29 5.94 6.17 -1.27
CA THR A 29 6.73 7.37 -0.94
C THR A 29 7.15 8.13 -2.19
N GLU A 30 7.58 7.44 -3.25
CA GLU A 30 7.93 8.08 -4.53
C GLU A 30 6.72 8.80 -5.17
N ASP A 31 5.51 8.23 -5.05
CA ASP A 31 4.29 8.82 -5.60
C ASP A 31 3.72 9.94 -4.72
N THR A 32 3.67 9.74 -3.40
CA THR A 32 2.94 10.62 -2.47
C THR A 32 3.83 11.56 -1.66
N LYS A 33 5.16 11.37 -1.71
CA LYS A 33 6.17 12.07 -0.90
C LYS A 33 5.93 12.00 0.60
N ARG A 34 5.18 11.00 1.07
CA ARG A 34 4.98 10.72 2.50
C ARG A 34 5.60 9.39 2.83
N GLU A 35 6.30 9.33 3.95
CA GLU A 35 7.04 8.14 4.41
C GLU A 35 6.33 7.41 5.54
N VAL A 36 5.35 8.06 6.18
CA VAL A 36 4.66 7.54 7.36
C VAL A 36 3.16 7.69 7.20
N TRP A 37 2.44 6.62 7.52
CA TRP A 37 0.98 6.57 7.55
C TRP A 37 0.48 5.65 8.65
N ILE A 38 -0.83 5.72 8.90
CA ILE A 38 -1.49 4.93 9.94
C ILE A 38 -1.42 3.46 9.56
N CYS A 39 -0.78 2.65 10.39
CA CYS A 39 -0.80 1.21 10.29
C CYS A 39 -1.37 0.62 11.58
N ASN A 40 -2.25 -0.38 11.43
CA ASN A 40 -2.82 -1.09 12.57
C ASN A 40 -1.75 -1.97 13.24
N ARG A 41 -1.88 -2.21 14.55
CA ARG A 41 -1.00 -3.08 15.35
C ARG A 41 -1.31 -4.57 15.17
N ALA A 42 -1.75 -4.98 13.98
CA ALA A 42 -1.99 -6.38 13.63
C ALA A 42 -0.75 -6.98 12.96
N LEU A 43 -0.62 -8.30 13.00
CA LEU A 43 0.36 -9.06 12.23
C LEU A 43 -0.43 -10.00 11.30
N PRO A 44 -0.44 -9.77 9.98
CA PRO A 44 0.18 -8.67 9.24
C PRO A 44 -0.53 -7.30 9.46
N PRO A 45 0.21 -6.18 9.46
CA PRO A 45 -0.38 -4.87 9.69
C PRO A 45 -1.19 -4.42 8.47
N THR A 46 -2.32 -3.77 8.73
CA THR A 46 -3.08 -3.06 7.70
C THR A 46 -2.69 -1.60 7.73
N CYS A 47 -2.19 -1.10 6.60
CA CYS A 47 -1.68 0.24 6.46
C CYS A 47 -2.59 1.08 5.55
N TYR A 48 -2.78 2.33 5.94
CA TYR A 48 -3.64 3.31 5.27
C TYR A 48 -2.80 4.46 4.75
N PRO A 49 -2.10 4.28 3.61
CA PRO A 49 -1.31 5.33 3.00
C PRO A 49 -2.17 6.52 2.57
N PRO A 50 -1.54 7.68 2.33
CA PRO A 50 -2.23 8.80 1.68
C PRO A 50 -2.79 8.43 0.30
N GLU A 51 -3.58 9.35 -0.25
CA GLU A 51 -4.14 9.25 -1.60
C GLU A 51 -3.03 8.99 -2.66
N VAL A 52 -3.07 7.81 -3.28
CA VAL A 52 -2.10 7.36 -4.30
C VAL A 52 -2.69 7.46 -5.70
N SER A 53 -1.82 7.56 -6.69
CA SER A 53 -2.20 7.48 -8.09
C SER A 53 -2.70 6.06 -8.44
N PRO A 54 -3.64 5.90 -9.39
CA PRO A 54 -4.12 4.57 -9.79
C PRO A 54 -3.02 3.70 -10.41
N ASP A 55 -1.97 4.33 -10.95
CA ASP A 55 -0.78 3.65 -11.44
C ASP A 55 -0.01 2.95 -10.31
N THR A 56 0.13 3.61 -9.16
CA THR A 56 0.72 3.06 -7.95
C THR A 56 -0.06 1.86 -7.43
N ILE A 57 -1.40 1.94 -7.45
CA ILE A 57 -2.27 0.82 -7.04
C ILE A 57 -2.04 -0.40 -7.92
N LYS A 58 -1.91 -0.20 -9.23
CA LYS A 58 -1.59 -1.29 -10.16
C LYS A 58 -0.23 -1.88 -9.86
N LYS A 59 0.82 -1.06 -9.66
CA LYS A 59 2.17 -1.53 -9.30
C LYS A 59 2.17 -2.34 -8.00
N LEU A 60 1.41 -1.93 -6.99
CA LEU A 60 1.29 -2.65 -5.72
C LEU A 60 0.58 -4.00 -5.88
N LYS A 61 -0.47 -4.06 -6.70
CA LYS A 61 -1.19 -5.31 -7.02
C LYS A 61 -0.37 -6.25 -7.90
N ASP A 62 0.45 -5.71 -8.80
CA ASP A 62 1.33 -6.46 -9.71
C ASP A 62 2.59 -6.99 -9.01
N LEU A 63 2.96 -6.38 -7.88
CA LEU A 63 4.15 -6.73 -7.10
C LEU A 63 4.13 -8.17 -6.57
N SER A 64 2.98 -8.58 -6.00
CA SER A 64 2.75 -9.95 -5.52
C SER A 64 1.26 -10.15 -5.23
N ASP A 65 0.77 -11.37 -5.48
CA ASP A 65 -0.58 -11.78 -5.08
C ASP A 65 -0.76 -11.84 -3.55
N ASP A 66 0.35 -11.83 -2.81
CA ASP A 66 0.35 -11.77 -1.34
C ASP A 66 0.02 -10.40 -0.76
N ILE A 67 -0.01 -9.34 -1.59
CA ILE A 67 -0.34 -7.99 -1.17
C ILE A 67 -1.81 -7.73 -1.48
N VAL A 68 -2.59 -7.55 -0.42
CA VAL A 68 -4.03 -7.25 -0.53
C VAL A 68 -4.18 -5.73 -0.52
N VAL A 69 -4.39 -5.15 -1.69
CA VAL A 69 -4.70 -3.73 -1.84
C VAL A 69 -6.19 -3.55 -2.10
N LYS A 70 -6.87 -2.76 -1.28
CA LYS A 70 -8.25 -2.35 -1.51
C LYS A 70 -8.36 -0.84 -1.61
N GLU A 71 -9.21 -0.42 -2.53
CA GLU A 71 -9.56 0.98 -2.74
C GLU A 71 -10.67 1.37 -1.75
N LEU A 72 -10.47 2.48 -1.05
CA LEU A 72 -11.47 3.13 -0.22
C LEU A 72 -12.10 4.21 -1.09
N GLU A 73 -13.25 3.90 -1.66
CA GLU A 73 -14.10 4.90 -2.33
C GLU A 73 -14.86 5.69 -1.25
N GLU A 74 -14.74 7.02 -1.27
CA GLU A 74 -15.63 7.96 -0.58
C GLU A 74 -16.59 8.57 -1.61
#